data_AF-G9AG93-F1
#
_entry.id   AF-G9AG93-F1
#
_cell.length_a   1.000
_cell.length_b   1.000
_cell.length_c   1.000
_cell.angle_alpha   90.00
_cell.angle_beta   90.00
_cell.angle_gamma   90.00
#
_symmetry.space_group_name_H-M   'P 1'
#
loop_
_entity.id
_entity.type
_entity.pdbx_description
1 polymer ?
#
loop_
_entity_poly.entity_id
_entity_poly.type
_entity_poly.pdbx_seq_one_letter_code
_entity_poly.pdbx_strand_id
1 'polypeptide(L)'
;MRLCCRNLLGPTMALEADGLGQGLWEELRWFWRFRRSRRVPVPWRRPRTADRDWIERHTQMRRFGDTTVAVAWLDGRRWIVKERFWFGWPDPPRYVLFVLESETVWMAKDFNHWPPQWRKPWDAA
;
A
#
# COMPACT_ATOMS: atom_id res chain seq x y z
N MET A 1 -37.90 -41.13 18.10
CA MET A 1 -37.60 -39.80 18.67
C MET A 1 -36.19 -39.82 19.27
N ARG A 2 -35.23 -39.15 18.63
CA ARG A 2 -33.87 -38.91 19.12
C ARG A 2 -33.49 -37.46 18.84
N LEU A 3 -33.05 -36.75 19.88
CA LEU A 3 -32.31 -35.49 19.82
C LEU A 3 -30.86 -35.74 19.36
N CYS A 4 -30.30 -34.82 18.56
CA CYS A 4 -29.03 -34.09 18.80
C CYS A 4 -28.41 -33.50 17.51
N CYS A 5 -27.90 -32.28 17.65
CA CYS A 5 -27.22 -31.41 16.68
C CYS A 5 -25.97 -32.01 16.03
N ARG A 6 -25.68 -31.70 14.75
CA ARG A 6 -24.29 -31.53 14.23
C ARG A 6 -24.20 -30.89 12.82
N ASN A 7 -23.40 -29.82 12.73
CA ASN A 7 -22.74 -29.21 11.56
C ASN A 7 -23.65 -28.52 10.51
N LEU A 8 -23.73 -27.20 10.32
CA LEU A 8 -22.70 -26.14 10.33
C LEU A 8 -21.39 -26.57 9.69
N LEU A 9 -21.25 -26.31 8.40
CA LEU A 9 -20.03 -25.87 7.70
C LEU A 9 -20.47 -25.44 6.30
N GLY A 10 -20.85 -24.17 6.17
CA GLY A 10 -20.94 -23.50 4.88
C GLY A 10 -19.57 -23.48 4.20
N PRO A 11 -19.51 -23.27 2.88
CA PRO A 11 -18.27 -23.32 2.14
C PRO A 11 -17.27 -22.37 2.79
N THR A 12 -16.12 -22.93 3.19
CA THR A 12 -14.91 -22.21 3.55
C THR A 12 -14.71 -21.16 2.47
N MET A 13 -15.05 -19.90 2.78
CA MET A 13 -14.58 -18.77 1.99
C MET A 13 -13.07 -18.89 2.03
N ALA A 14 -12.50 -19.32 0.91
CA ALA A 14 -11.11 -19.09 0.63
C ALA A 14 -10.91 -17.59 0.84
N LEU A 15 -10.26 -17.23 1.95
CA LEU A 15 -9.60 -15.95 2.10
C LEU A 15 -8.68 -15.87 0.90
N GLU A 16 -9.15 -15.22 -0.17
CA GLU A 16 -8.26 -14.65 -1.18
C GLU A 16 -7.21 -13.91 -0.38
N ALA A 17 -5.97 -14.40 -0.43
CA ALA A 17 -4.87 -13.71 0.18
C ALA A 17 -4.81 -12.34 -0.51
N ASP A 18 -5.40 -11.31 0.09
CA ASP A 18 -5.51 -9.94 -0.46
C ASP A 18 -4.13 -9.29 -0.72
N GLY A 19 -3.02 -10.03 -0.58
CA GLY A 19 -1.66 -9.53 -0.68
C GLY A 19 -1.35 -8.52 0.40
N LEU A 20 -2.08 -8.54 1.52
CA LEU A 20 -1.98 -7.57 2.61
C LEU A 20 -1.00 -7.97 3.72
N GLY A 21 -0.15 -8.99 3.51
CA GLY A 21 0.93 -9.31 4.44
C GLY A 21 0.43 -9.84 5.80
N GLN A 22 -0.55 -10.75 5.78
CA GLN A 22 -1.11 -11.34 7.01
C GLN A 22 -0.18 -12.35 7.71
N GLY A 23 1.03 -12.59 7.18
CA GLY A 23 2.05 -13.45 7.78
C GLY A 23 3.32 -12.70 8.17
N LEU A 24 3.92 -13.05 9.32
CA LEU A 24 5.19 -12.51 9.82
C LEU A 24 6.33 -12.57 8.79
N TRP A 25 6.37 -13.63 7.98
CA TRP A 25 7.37 -13.78 6.91
C TRP A 25 7.15 -12.83 5.74
N GLU A 26 5.90 -12.49 5.43
CA GLU A 26 5.58 -11.48 4.43
C GLU A 26 5.89 -10.08 4.95
N GLU A 27 5.60 -9.78 6.22
CA GLU A 27 6.01 -8.53 6.86
C GLU A 27 7.53 -8.36 6.83
N LEU A 28 8.29 -9.41 7.16
CA LEU A 28 9.75 -9.37 7.12
C LEU A 28 10.27 -9.20 5.68
N ARG A 29 9.65 -9.88 4.72
CA ARG A 29 9.97 -9.72 3.28
C ARG A 29 9.66 -8.31 2.81
N TRP A 30 8.54 -7.72 3.24
CA TRP A 30 8.16 -6.35 2.93
C TRP A 30 9.11 -5.34 3.56
N PHE A 31 9.51 -5.57 4.81
CA PHE A 31 10.52 -4.76 5.48
C PHE A 31 11.83 -4.77 4.71
N TRP A 32 12.31 -5.94 4.28
CA TRP A 32 13.52 -6.08 3.47
C TRP A 32 13.39 -5.43 2.09
N ARG A 33 12.27 -5.65 1.40
CA ARG A 33 11.97 -5.00 0.12
C ARG A 33 11.96 -3.49 0.27
N PHE A 34 11.26 -2.96 1.26
CA PHE A 34 11.21 -1.54 1.56
C PHE A 34 12.60 -0.98 1.86
N ARG A 35 13.39 -1.66 2.70
CA ARG A 35 14.76 -1.26 3.02
C ARG A 35 15.66 -1.22 1.79
N ARG A 36 15.51 -2.16 0.86
CA ARG A 36 16.22 -2.17 -0.42
C ARG A 36 15.74 -1.05 -1.35
N SER A 37 14.42 -0.87 -1.47
CA SER A 37 13.77 0.18 -2.26
C SER A 37 14.17 1.59 -1.83
N ARG A 38 14.43 1.81 -0.53
CA ARG A 38 14.94 3.09 0.00
C ARG A 38 16.33 3.46 -0.52
N ARG A 39 17.08 2.51 -1.09
CA ARG A 39 18.41 2.74 -1.68
C ARG A 39 18.35 2.98 -3.19
N VAL A 40 17.19 2.80 -3.82
CA VAL A 40 17.02 2.97 -5.26
C VAL A 40 16.49 4.38 -5.53
N PRO A 41 17.06 5.12 -6.50
CA PRO A 41 16.50 6.39 -6.94
C PRO A 41 15.18 6.13 -7.67
N VAL A 42 14.07 6.55 -7.06
CA VAL A 42 12.75 6.45 -7.67
C VAL A 42 12.40 7.80 -8.33
N PRO A 43 12.04 7.83 -9.63
CA PRO A 43 11.69 9.07 -10.33
C PRO A 43 10.27 9.52 -9.96
N TRP A 44 10.13 10.05 -8.73
CA TRP A 44 8.85 10.57 -8.24
C TRP A 44 8.38 11.74 -9.08
N ARG A 45 7.13 11.68 -9.52
CA ARG A 45 6.40 12.77 -10.17
C ARG A 45 5.19 13.16 -9.35
N ARG A 46 4.73 14.40 -9.53
CA ARG A 46 3.44 14.83 -8.98
C ARG A 46 2.30 14.03 -9.64
N PRO A 47 1.30 13.61 -8.86
CA PRO A 47 0.13 12.92 -9.40
C PRO A 47 -0.64 13.85 -10.34
N ARG A 48 -1.02 13.35 -11.52
CA ARG A 48 -1.92 14.03 -12.44
C ARG A 48 -3.36 13.70 -12.09
N THR A 49 -4.32 14.45 -12.64
CA THR A 49 -5.76 14.20 -12.46
C THR A 49 -6.15 12.78 -12.84
N ALA A 50 -5.60 12.23 -13.92
CA ALA A 50 -5.83 10.85 -14.33
C ALA A 50 -5.32 9.81 -13.31
N ASP A 51 -4.20 10.07 -12.62
CA ASP A 51 -3.70 9.17 -11.58
C ASP A 51 -4.64 9.18 -10.37
N ARG A 52 -5.14 10.36 -9.99
CA ARG A 52 -6.10 10.51 -8.87
C ARG A 52 -7.41 9.78 -9.17
N ASP A 53 -7.97 10.00 -10.36
CA ASP A 53 -9.21 9.36 -10.80
C ASP A 53 -9.08 7.82 -10.90
N TRP A 54 -7.90 7.32 -11.27
CA TRP A 54 -7.61 5.88 -11.21
C TRP A 54 -7.50 5.36 -9.77
N ILE A 55 -6.80 6.07 -8.88
CA ILE A 55 -6.65 5.70 -7.46
C ILE A 55 -8.00 5.70 -6.74
N GLU A 56 -8.88 6.66 -7.04
CA GLU A 56 -10.22 6.75 -6.46
C GLU A 56 -11.13 5.60 -6.89
N ARG A 57 -10.98 5.12 -8.13
CA ARG A 57 -11.70 3.94 -8.64
C ARG A 57 -11.22 2.62 -8.05
N HIS A 58 -10.02 2.57 -7.47
CA HIS A 58 -9.47 1.34 -6.93
C HIS A 58 -9.98 1.06 -5.51
N THR A 59 -10.72 -0.04 -5.33
CA THR A 59 -11.43 -0.38 -4.08
C THR A 59 -10.55 -0.37 -2.82
N GLN A 60 -9.34 -0.93 -2.91
CA GLN A 60 -8.39 -0.97 -1.80
C GLN A 60 -7.70 0.38 -1.57
N MET A 61 -7.26 1.07 -2.63
CA MET A 61 -6.53 2.34 -2.50
C MET A 61 -7.42 3.50 -2.05
N ARG A 62 -8.71 3.48 -2.41
CA ARG A 62 -9.69 4.45 -1.92
C ARG A 62 -9.81 4.43 -0.39
N ARG A 63 -9.62 3.26 0.24
CA ARG A 63 -9.73 3.10 1.70
C ARG A 63 -8.50 3.62 2.46
N PHE A 64 -7.34 3.73 1.80
CA PHE A 64 -6.09 4.01 2.49
C PHE A 64 -5.46 5.33 2.05
N GLY A 65 -5.53 6.34 2.91
CA GLY A 65 -4.89 7.65 2.74
C GLY A 65 -5.77 8.68 2.04
N ASP A 66 -5.76 9.90 2.56
CA ASP A 66 -6.61 11.00 2.12
C ASP A 66 -6.11 11.66 0.84
N THR A 67 -4.78 11.85 0.71
CA THR A 67 -4.20 12.62 -0.39
C THR A 67 -3.06 11.88 -1.07
N THR A 68 -3.12 11.73 -2.39
CA THR A 68 -1.98 11.22 -3.16
C THR A 68 -0.96 12.33 -3.37
N VAL A 69 0.29 12.12 -2.93
CA VAL A 69 1.36 13.13 -2.96
C VAL A 69 2.43 12.85 -4.01
N ALA A 70 2.71 11.58 -4.30
CA ALA A 70 3.72 11.19 -5.26
C ALA A 70 3.30 9.95 -6.03
N VAL A 71 3.62 9.90 -7.31
CA VAL A 71 3.47 8.71 -8.15
C VAL A 71 4.78 8.49 -8.89
N ALA A 72 5.19 7.26 -9.10
CA ALA A 72 6.31 6.91 -9.98
C ALA A 72 5.99 5.62 -10.73
N TRP A 73 6.67 5.44 -11.86
CA TRP A 73 6.68 4.19 -12.59
C TRP A 73 8.12 3.68 -12.62
N LEU A 74 8.34 2.50 -12.07
CA LEU A 74 9.68 1.91 -11.96
C LEU A 74 9.56 0.40 -12.09
N ASP A 75 10.36 -0.18 -12.99
CA ASP A 75 10.47 -1.64 -13.14
C ASP A 75 9.11 -2.31 -13.47
N GLY A 76 8.27 -1.66 -14.30
CA GLY A 76 6.92 -2.15 -14.62
C GLY A 76 5.92 -2.03 -13.46
N ARG A 77 6.32 -1.45 -12.33
CA ARG A 77 5.49 -1.28 -11.14
C ARG A 77 5.08 0.16 -10.97
N ARG A 78 3.85 0.37 -10.49
CA ARG A 78 3.33 1.67 -10.11
C ARG A 78 3.59 1.93 -8.64
N TRP A 79 4.38 2.94 -8.36
CA TRP A 79 4.68 3.37 -6.99
C TRP A 79 3.83 4.58 -6.68
N ILE A 80 3.12 4.54 -5.58
CA ILE A 80 2.17 5.56 -5.18
C ILE A 80 2.43 5.87 -3.72
N VAL A 81 2.61 7.13 -3.40
CA VAL A 81 2.67 7.58 -2.02
C VAL A 81 1.45 8.43 -1.73
N LYS A 82 0.74 8.04 -0.67
CA LYS A 82 -0.36 8.81 -0.12
C LYS A 82 0.03 9.35 1.25
N GLU A 83 -0.36 10.58 1.53
CA GLU A 83 -0.26 11.19 2.85
C GLU A 83 -1.56 10.89 3.61
N ARG A 84 -1.42 10.51 4.88
CA ARG A 84 -2.53 10.30 5.80
C ARG A 84 -2.60 11.50 6.73
N PHE A 85 -3.71 12.23 6.67
CA PHE A 85 -4.01 13.29 7.62
C PHE A 85 -4.92 12.71 8.70
N TRP A 86 -4.39 11.80 9.51
CA TRP A 86 -5.12 11.27 10.65
C TRP A 86 -4.68 12.00 11.92
N PHE A 87 -5.63 12.69 12.54
CA PHE A 87 -5.46 13.27 13.88
C PHE A 87 -5.88 12.22 14.91
N GLY A 88 -4.91 11.52 15.48
CA GLY A 88 -5.14 10.48 16.49
C GLY A 88 -3.85 10.16 17.27
N TRP A 89 -4.01 9.70 18.51
CA TRP A 89 -2.92 9.16 19.32
C TRP A 89 -2.93 7.63 19.20
N PRO A 90 -1.79 6.96 18.97
CA PRO A 90 -0.43 7.48 18.76
C PRO A 90 -0.22 8.15 17.39
N ASP A 91 0.83 8.99 17.27
CA ASP A 91 1.18 9.74 16.04
C ASP A 91 1.28 8.77 14.85
N PRO A 92 0.33 8.85 13.90
CA PRO A 92 0.28 7.88 12.83
C PRO A 92 1.34 8.21 11.78
N PRO A 93 1.82 7.19 11.06
CA PRO A 93 2.80 7.41 10.02
C PRO A 93 2.26 8.32 8.92
N ARG A 94 3.00 9.42 8.68
CA ARG A 94 2.60 10.50 7.77
C ARG A 94 2.36 10.04 6.34
N TYR A 95 3.16 9.09 5.87
CA TYR A 95 3.10 8.60 4.50
C TYR A 95 2.83 7.10 4.46
N VAL A 96 2.10 6.68 3.43
CA VAL A 96 1.92 5.28 3.06
C VAL A 96 2.38 5.10 1.62
N LEU A 97 3.30 4.17 1.41
CA LEU A 97 3.74 3.70 0.11
C LEU A 97 2.89 2.52 -0.31
N PHE A 98 2.39 2.56 -1.54
CA PHE A 98 1.82 1.43 -2.25
C PHE A 98 2.62 1.19 -3.52
N VAL A 99 3.04 -0.05 -3.72
CA VAL A 99 3.65 -0.52 -4.97
C VAL A 99 2.73 -1.56 -5.55
N LEU A 100 2.20 -1.26 -6.74
CA LEU A 100 1.36 -2.17 -7.50
C LEU A 100 2.18 -2.79 -8.62
N GLU A 101 1.94 -4.08 -8.82
CA GLU A 101 2.33 -4.80 -10.02
C GLU A 101 1.03 -5.13 -10.76
N SER A 102 0.79 -4.45 -11.89
CA SER A 102 -0.50 -4.42 -12.59
C SER A 102 -1.65 -3.95 -11.67
N GLU A 103 -2.42 -4.88 -11.09
CA GLU A 103 -3.56 -4.59 -10.19
C GLU A 103 -3.37 -5.19 -8.79
N THR A 104 -2.27 -5.89 -8.55
CA THR A 104 -1.98 -6.53 -7.27
C THR A 104 -1.04 -5.65 -6.44
N VAL A 105 -1.35 -5.50 -5.15
CA VAL A 105 -0.46 -4.82 -4.20
C VAL A 105 0.76 -5.70 -3.96
N TRP A 106 1.90 -5.30 -4.54
CA TRP A 106 3.18 -5.99 -4.38
C TRP A 106 3.87 -5.64 -3.05
N MET A 107 3.65 -4.42 -2.57
CA MET A 107 4.13 -3.93 -1.28
C MET A 107 3.30 -2.75 -0.82
N ALA A 108 2.83 -2.78 0.42
CA ALA A 108 2.28 -1.62 1.11
C ALA A 108 3.09 -1.39 2.38
N LYS A 109 3.59 -0.17 2.60
CA LYS A 109 4.29 0.15 3.83
C LYS A 109 4.17 1.61 4.23
N ASP A 110 3.85 1.82 5.49
CA ASP A 110 3.88 3.10 6.17
C ASP A 110 5.30 3.59 6.46
N PHE A 111 5.52 4.90 6.39
CA PHE A 111 6.78 5.53 6.75
C PHE A 111 6.62 7.00 7.13
N ASN A 112 7.50 7.48 8.00
CA ASN A 112 7.41 8.85 8.55
C ASN A 112 8.28 9.85 7.77
N HIS A 113 9.41 9.39 7.23
CA HIS A 113 10.44 10.25 6.64
C HIS A 113 10.78 9.81 5.22
N TRP A 114 10.80 10.78 4.31
CA TRP A 114 11.21 10.55 2.94
C TRP A 114 12.65 10.02 2.90
N PRO A 115 12.92 8.89 2.21
CA PRO A 115 14.27 8.37 2.07
C PRO A 115 15.18 9.40 1.39
N PRO A 116 16.45 9.53 1.80
CA PRO A 116 17.37 10.54 1.26
C PRO A 116 17.68 10.32 -0.23
N GLN A 117 17.60 9.09 -0.71
CA GLN A 117 17.82 8.73 -2.12
C GLN A 117 16.60 9.04 -3.01
N TRP A 118 15.47 9.40 -2.41
CA TRP A 118 14.25 9.72 -3.16
C TRP A 118 14.15 11.23 -3.32
N ARG A 119 14.21 11.72 -4.56
CA ARG A 119 13.89 13.12 -4.83
C ARG A 119 12.41 13.35 -4.55
N LYS A 120 12.09 14.36 -3.74
CA LYS A 120 10.71 14.72 -3.48
C LYS A 120 10.11 15.29 -4.78
N PRO A 121 8.85 14.98 -5.12
CA PRO A 121 8.25 15.44 -6.37
C PRO A 121 8.00 16.96 -6.42
N TRP A 122 8.20 17.66 -5.30
CA TRP A 122 8.16 19.13 -5.23
C TRP A 122 9.53 19.80 -5.21
N ASP A 123 10.63 19.03 -5.14
CA ASP A 123 12.02 19.49 -5.30
C ASP A 123 12.49 19.39 -6.76
N ALA A 124 11.69 18.79 -7.63
CA ALA A 124 11.90 18.83 -9.07
C ALA A 124 11.34 20.16 -9.61
N ALA A 125 12.10 21.24 -9.40
CA ALA A 125 11.99 22.48 -10.17
C ALA A 125 12.63 22.29 -11.56
#